data_AF-A0A0G4HEK1-F1
#
_entry.id   AF-A0A0G4HEK1-F1
#
_cell.length_a   1.000
_cell.length_b   1.000
_cell.length_c   1.000
_cell.angle_alpha   90.00
_cell.angle_beta   90.00
_cell.angle_gamma   90.00
#
_symmetry.space_group_name_H-M   'P 1'
#
loop_
_entity.id
_entity.type
_entity.pdbx_description
1 polymer ?
#
loop_
_entity_poly.entity_id
_entity_poly.type
_entity_poly.pdbx_seq_one_letter_code
_entity_poly.pdbx_strand_id
1 'polypeptide(L)'
;MPSPHLPSSAAEVMAGASSLMAEPFKGPITVTLAYFVVYYLFCFGQTFMHTVLFATLKKKGESVTLSDVKLGRIEDPMVTAVNRMFLNTAEQAIPFLTSFWLYALLVDREDATLYGWVYVGLRAVYPLFLYLGLKFYTAIVAFSTAGQYLIIFYFLVKLAFLVGVPAWVTFSILGVIMCLMSVIAFRYHLVWALGKDREGLQPLSQ
;
A
#
# COMPACT_ATOMS: atom_id res chain seq x y z
N MET A 1 36.68 -35.07 -26.46
CA MET A 1 35.39 -34.56 -25.95
C MET A 1 35.51 -34.46 -24.44
N PRO A 2 35.33 -33.29 -23.82
CA PRO A 2 35.37 -33.18 -22.37
C PRO A 2 34.19 -33.96 -21.76
N SER A 3 34.48 -34.78 -20.76
CA SER A 3 33.48 -35.58 -20.04
C SER A 3 32.59 -34.63 -19.21
N PRO A 4 31.26 -34.79 -19.19
CA PRO A 4 30.39 -33.96 -18.37
C PRO A 4 30.76 -34.13 -16.89
N HIS A 5 31.17 -33.04 -16.25
CA HIS A 5 31.42 -32.99 -14.82
C HIS A 5 30.09 -33.25 -14.09
N LEU A 6 29.95 -34.43 -13.49
CA LEU A 6 28.87 -34.72 -12.56
C LEU A 6 29.07 -33.85 -11.31
N PRO A 7 27.99 -33.25 -10.75
CA PRO A 7 28.08 -32.44 -9.54
C PRO A 7 28.71 -33.28 -8.43
N SER A 8 29.75 -32.72 -7.82
CA SER A 8 30.67 -33.42 -6.91
C SER A 8 30.10 -33.57 -5.49
N SER A 9 29.01 -32.87 -5.17
CA SER A 9 28.38 -32.92 -3.85
C SER A 9 26.86 -32.75 -3.92
N ALA A 10 26.15 -33.32 -2.92
CA ALA A 10 24.73 -33.09 -2.72
C ALA A 10 24.38 -31.60 -2.54
N ALA A 11 25.33 -30.78 -2.06
CA ALA A 11 25.17 -29.34 -1.93
C ALA A 11 25.08 -28.64 -3.30
N GLU A 12 25.87 -29.05 -4.30
CA GLU A 12 25.80 -28.52 -5.66
C GLU A 12 24.47 -28.88 -6.35
N VAL A 13 23.99 -30.12 -6.13
CA VAL A 13 22.69 -30.56 -6.64
C VAL A 13 21.55 -29.76 -6.02
N MET A 14 21.58 -29.54 -4.71
CA MET A 14 20.58 -28.73 -4.00
C MET A 14 20.62 -27.26 -4.42
N ALA A 15 21.81 -26.66 -4.56
CA ALA A 15 21.96 -25.28 -5.04
C ALA A 15 21.43 -25.12 -6.47
N GLY A 16 21.73 -26.08 -7.36
CA GLY A 16 21.21 -26.11 -8.72
C GLY A 16 19.68 -26.22 -8.75
N ALA A 17 19.11 -27.14 -7.97
CA ALA A 17 17.67 -27.33 -7.85
C ALA A 17 16.96 -26.07 -7.28
N SER A 18 17.54 -25.43 -6.27
CA SER A 18 17.02 -24.16 -5.74
C SER A 18 17.05 -23.06 -6.78
N SER A 19 18.12 -22.95 -7.57
CA SER A 19 18.19 -21.95 -8.65
C SER A 19 17.14 -22.21 -9.73
N LEU A 20 16.91 -23.46 -10.12
CA LEU A 20 15.94 -23.87 -11.13
C LEU A 20 14.50 -23.60 -10.66
N MET A 21 14.20 -23.81 -9.38
CA MET A 21 12.89 -23.49 -8.82
C MET A 21 12.68 -21.98 -8.61
N ALA A 22 13.74 -21.22 -8.35
CA ALA A 22 13.66 -19.77 -8.15
C ALA A 22 13.59 -18.98 -9.48
N GLU A 23 14.16 -19.52 -10.55
CA GLU A 23 14.25 -18.89 -11.88
C GLU A 23 12.91 -18.31 -12.35
N PRO A 24 11.80 -19.07 -12.35
CA PRO A 24 10.52 -18.58 -12.85
C PRO A 24 9.90 -17.49 -11.95
N PHE A 25 10.35 -17.40 -10.69
CA PHE A 25 9.81 -16.47 -9.68
C PHE A 25 10.68 -15.23 -9.46
N LYS A 26 11.74 -15.03 -10.26
CA LYS A 26 12.57 -13.81 -10.18
C LYS A 26 11.72 -12.54 -10.23
N GLY A 27 10.76 -12.47 -11.15
CA GLY A 27 9.84 -11.33 -11.27
C GLY A 27 9.04 -11.09 -9.98
N PRO A 28 8.25 -12.06 -9.50
CA PRO A 28 7.47 -11.89 -8.28
C PRO A 28 8.30 -11.59 -7.01
N ILE A 29 9.48 -12.20 -6.90
CA ILE A 29 10.44 -11.95 -5.81
C ILE A 29 10.93 -10.50 -5.85
N THR A 30 11.36 -10.00 -7.02
CA THR A 30 11.87 -8.62 -7.13
C THR A 30 10.80 -7.57 -6.82
N VAL A 31 9.55 -7.77 -7.25
CA VAL A 31 8.42 -6.92 -6.87
C VAL A 31 8.20 -6.93 -5.36
N THR A 32 8.26 -8.11 -4.72
CA THR A 32 8.08 -8.23 -3.27
C THR A 32 9.18 -7.47 -2.52
N LEU A 33 10.43 -7.60 -2.96
CA LEU A 33 11.54 -6.83 -2.39
C LEU A 33 11.35 -5.32 -2.56
N ALA A 34 10.96 -4.88 -3.76
CA ALA A 34 10.67 -3.48 -4.03
C ALA A 34 9.51 -2.94 -3.18
N TYR A 35 8.45 -3.74 -3.00
CA TYR A 35 7.34 -3.43 -2.09
C TYR A 35 7.84 -3.21 -0.66
N PHE A 36 8.69 -4.11 -0.14
CA PHE A 36 9.23 -3.94 1.22
C PHE A 36 10.14 -2.73 1.34
N VAL A 37 10.92 -2.38 0.32
CA VAL A 37 11.69 -1.13 0.31
C VAL A 37 10.74 0.07 0.46
N VAL A 38 9.67 0.15 -0.34
CA VAL A 38 8.67 1.24 -0.24
C VAL A 38 7.97 1.24 1.12
N TYR A 39 7.59 0.06 1.63
CA TYR A 39 6.97 -0.10 2.95
C TYR A 39 7.87 0.47 4.05
N TYR A 40 9.15 0.08 4.09
CA TYR A 40 10.09 0.57 5.09
C TYR A 40 10.40 2.06 4.92
N LEU A 41 10.45 2.59 3.69
CA LEU A 41 10.54 4.03 3.47
C LEU A 41 9.39 4.79 4.15
N PHE A 42 8.18 4.23 4.15
CA PHE A 42 7.04 4.85 4.84
C PHE A 42 7.15 4.73 6.36
N CYS A 43 7.60 3.59 6.89
CA CYS A 43 7.88 3.43 8.32
C CYS A 43 8.91 4.46 8.81
N PHE A 44 10.00 4.62 8.06
CA PHE A 44 11.06 5.58 8.38
C PHE A 44 10.56 7.01 8.23
N GLY A 45 9.85 7.34 7.15
CA GLY A 45 9.26 8.66 6.93
C GLY A 45 8.30 9.06 8.06
N GLN A 46 7.42 8.15 8.47
CA GLN A 46 6.51 8.36 9.60
C GLN A 46 7.28 8.64 10.91
N THR A 47 8.27 7.82 11.22
CA THR A 47 9.09 7.98 12.43
C THR A 47 9.87 9.29 12.40
N PHE A 48 10.49 9.61 11.26
CA PHE A 48 11.26 10.83 11.06
C PHE A 48 10.41 12.08 11.28
N MET A 49 9.22 12.15 10.68
CA MET A 49 8.34 13.31 10.84
C MET A 49 7.86 13.49 12.28
N HIS A 50 7.55 12.39 13.00
CA HIS A 50 7.24 12.47 14.43
C HIS A 50 8.40 13.06 15.24
N THR A 51 9.64 12.65 14.94
CA THR A 51 10.82 13.17 15.62
C THR A 51 11.10 14.64 15.27
N VAL A 52 10.93 15.05 14.02
CA VAL A 52 11.10 16.44 13.57
C VAL A 52 10.09 17.36 14.24
N LEU A 53 8.81 16.98 14.26
CA LEU A 53 7.77 17.77 14.94
C LEU A 53 8.06 17.88 16.44
N PHE A 54 8.33 16.75 17.10
CA PHE A 54 8.67 16.73 18.53
C PHE A 54 9.85 17.66 18.86
N ALA A 55 10.95 17.58 18.10
CA ALA A 55 12.11 18.42 18.30
C ALA A 55 11.80 19.91 18.08
N THR A 56 10.93 20.22 17.10
CA THR A 56 10.51 21.59 16.81
C THR A 56 9.69 22.19 17.95
N LEU A 57 8.72 21.45 18.48
CA LEU A 57 7.89 21.89 19.60
C LEU A 57 8.70 22.03 20.89
N LYS A 58 9.66 21.12 21.14
CA LYS A 58 10.59 21.24 22.26
C LYS A 58 11.47 22.49 22.17
N LYS A 59 11.97 22.83 20.97
CA LYS A 59 12.73 24.08 20.75
C LYS A 59 11.89 25.33 21.00
N LYS A 60 10.57 25.26 20.80
CA LYS A 60 9.63 26.34 21.12
C LYS A 60 9.26 26.42 22.61
N GLY A 61 9.78 25.52 23.45
CA GLY A 61 9.49 25.49 24.88
C GLY A 61 8.17 24.80 25.25
N GLU A 62 7.54 24.08 24.31
CA GLU A 62 6.27 23.41 24.58
C GLU A 62 6.47 22.15 25.45
N SER A 63 5.58 21.98 26.44
CA SER A 63 5.56 20.79 27.31
C SER A 63 4.86 19.61 26.63
N VAL A 64 5.43 19.15 25.51
CA VAL A 64 4.92 18.00 24.74
C VAL A 64 5.78 16.76 24.95
N THR A 65 5.18 15.57 24.87
CA THR A 65 5.90 14.30 24.83
C THR A 65 5.95 13.72 23.42
N LEU A 66 6.89 12.81 23.14
CA LEU A 66 6.93 12.12 21.85
C LEU A 66 5.68 11.25 21.64
N SER A 67 5.08 10.72 22.71
CA SER A 67 3.81 10.00 22.67
C SER A 67 2.66 10.88 22.21
N ASP A 68 2.64 12.16 22.59
CA ASP A 68 1.57 13.08 22.17
C ASP A 68 1.59 13.29 20.65
N VAL A 69 2.80 13.40 20.08
CA VAL A 69 2.98 13.48 18.62
C VAL A 69 2.57 12.17 17.94
N LYS A 70 3.05 11.02 18.44
CA LYS A 70 2.80 9.70 17.81
C LYS A 70 1.33 9.27 17.87
N LEU A 71 0.61 9.65 18.93
CA LEU A 71 -0.80 9.33 19.10
C LEU A 71 -1.73 10.34 18.42
N GLY A 72 -1.18 11.35 17.74
CA GLY A 72 -1.97 12.36 17.04
C GLY A 72 -2.72 13.31 17.98
N ARG A 73 -2.23 13.52 19.21
CA ARG A 73 -2.79 14.53 20.13
C ARG A 73 -2.41 15.96 19.74
N ILE A 74 -1.42 16.08 18.86
CA ILE A 74 -0.96 17.33 18.27
C ILE A 74 -1.25 17.25 16.78
N GLU A 75 -2.07 18.17 16.29
CA GLU A 75 -2.44 18.22 14.89
C GLU A 75 -1.34 18.90 14.07
N ASP A 76 -0.72 18.14 13.18
CA ASP A 76 0.19 18.66 12.17
C ASP A 76 -0.17 18.03 10.81
N PRO A 77 -0.36 18.83 9.75
CA PRO A 77 -0.77 18.31 8.44
C PRO A 77 0.21 17.29 7.85
N MET A 78 1.51 17.48 8.06
CA MET A 78 2.54 16.58 7.51
C MET A 78 2.59 15.27 8.29
N VAL A 79 2.50 15.32 9.63
CA VAL A 79 2.36 14.12 10.47
C VAL A 79 1.09 13.35 10.12
N THR A 80 -0.03 14.06 9.94
CA THR A 80 -1.29 13.45 9.51
C THR A 80 -1.14 12.76 8.16
N ALA A 81 -0.50 13.41 7.20
CA ALA A 81 -0.27 12.84 5.88
C ALA A 81 0.58 11.56 5.95
N VAL A 82 1.74 11.57 6.61
CA VAL A 82 2.60 10.36 6.71
C VAL A 82 1.94 9.23 7.47
N ASN A 83 1.14 9.53 8.51
CA ASN A 83 0.36 8.52 9.22
C ASN A 83 -0.68 7.86 8.30
N ARG A 84 -1.38 8.64 7.48
CA ARG A 84 -2.34 8.11 6.50
C ARG A 84 -1.65 7.29 5.41
N MET A 85 -0.49 7.72 4.92
CA MET A 85 0.27 6.96 3.92
C MET A 85 0.71 5.60 4.46
N PHE A 86 1.30 5.56 5.66
CA PHE A 86 1.70 4.32 6.29
C PHE A 86 0.51 3.40 6.57
N LEU A 87 -0.55 3.93 7.19
CA LEU A 87 -1.75 3.16 7.51
C LEU A 87 -2.39 2.54 6.27
N ASN A 88 -2.56 3.32 5.20
CA ASN A 88 -3.09 2.82 3.94
C ASN A 88 -2.20 1.73 3.32
N THR A 89 -0.89 1.78 3.56
CA THR A 89 0.05 0.75 3.07
C THR A 89 -0.03 -0.53 3.88
N ALA A 90 -0.16 -0.41 5.21
CA ALA A 90 -0.35 -1.55 6.09
C ALA A 90 -1.68 -2.27 5.83
N GLU A 91 -2.78 -1.52 5.66
CA GLU A 91 -4.11 -2.09 5.37
C GLU A 91 -4.14 -2.89 4.06
N GLN A 92 -3.41 -2.41 3.05
CA GLN A 92 -3.39 -3.03 1.73
C GLN A 92 -2.32 -4.13 1.59
N ALA A 93 -1.38 -4.24 2.54
CA ALA A 93 -0.28 -5.19 2.48
C ALA A 93 -0.77 -6.64 2.41
N ILE A 94 -1.68 -7.01 3.31
CA ILE A 94 -2.22 -8.36 3.40
C ILE A 94 -2.97 -8.75 2.12
N PRO A 95 -3.98 -8.00 1.65
CA PRO A 95 -4.69 -8.39 0.44
C PRO A 95 -3.79 -8.37 -0.80
N PHE A 96 -2.87 -7.41 -0.92
CA PHE A 96 -1.93 -7.37 -2.04
C PHE A 96 -0.97 -8.57 -2.03
N LEU A 97 -0.15 -8.74 -0.99
CA LEU A 97 0.88 -9.78 -0.96
C LEU A 97 0.26 -11.18 -1.09
N THR A 98 -0.88 -11.41 -0.44
CA THR A 98 -1.56 -12.71 -0.50
C THR A 98 -2.09 -12.98 -1.91
N SER A 99 -2.86 -12.06 -2.49
CA SER A 99 -3.44 -12.26 -3.83
C SER A 99 -2.37 -12.30 -4.92
N PHE A 100 -1.34 -11.48 -4.81
CA PHE A 100 -0.19 -11.44 -5.71
C PHE A 100 0.55 -12.77 -5.76
N TRP A 101 0.92 -13.33 -4.60
CA TRP A 101 1.64 -14.60 -4.56
C TRP A 101 0.77 -15.78 -4.99
N LEU A 102 -0.52 -15.82 -4.60
CA LEU A 102 -1.44 -16.83 -5.10
C LEU A 102 -1.57 -16.76 -6.63
N TYR A 103 -1.71 -15.56 -7.18
CA TYR A 103 -1.80 -15.36 -8.63
C TYR A 103 -0.50 -15.77 -9.34
N ALA A 104 0.66 -15.40 -8.82
CA ALA A 104 1.95 -15.80 -9.38
C ALA A 104 2.17 -17.32 -9.33
N LEU A 105 1.72 -17.98 -8.27
CA LEU A 105 1.89 -19.43 -8.08
C LEU A 105 0.92 -20.24 -8.95
N LEU A 106 -0.32 -19.76 -9.13
CA LEU A 106 -1.43 -20.56 -9.65
C LEU A 106 -1.94 -20.12 -11.01
N VAL A 107 -1.68 -18.87 -11.43
CA VAL A 107 -2.24 -18.29 -12.65
C VAL A 107 -1.12 -17.94 -13.63
N ASP A 108 -0.37 -16.87 -13.38
CA ASP A 108 0.64 -16.37 -14.30
C ASP A 108 1.69 -15.51 -13.58
N ARG A 109 2.97 -15.79 -13.82
CA ARG A 109 4.11 -15.13 -13.16
C ARG A 109 4.49 -13.82 -13.83
N GLU A 110 4.35 -13.72 -15.15
CA GLU A 110 4.70 -12.54 -15.94
C GLU A 110 3.68 -11.43 -15.69
N ASP A 111 2.40 -11.76 -15.75
CA ASP A 111 1.30 -10.86 -15.39
C ASP A 111 1.41 -10.42 -13.92
N ALA A 112 1.69 -11.36 -12.99
CA ALA A 112 1.91 -11.00 -11.60
C ALA A 112 3.00 -9.93 -11.48
N THR A 113 4.14 -10.14 -12.14
CA THR A 113 5.29 -9.25 -12.11
C THR A 113 4.92 -7.87 -12.66
N LEU A 114 4.28 -7.81 -13.82
CA LEU A 114 3.87 -6.56 -14.46
C LEU A 114 2.93 -5.76 -13.55
N TYR A 115 1.82 -6.36 -13.12
CA TYR A 115 0.84 -5.68 -12.27
C TYR A 115 1.39 -5.37 -10.87
N GLY A 116 2.29 -6.21 -10.37
CA GLY A 116 3.03 -5.97 -9.14
C GLY A 116 3.91 -4.72 -9.21
N TRP A 117 4.65 -4.52 -10.31
CA TRP A 117 5.42 -3.28 -10.51
C TRP A 117 4.52 -2.05 -10.65
N VAL A 118 3.39 -2.16 -11.37
CA VAL A 118 2.40 -1.08 -11.44
C VAL A 118 1.89 -0.74 -10.04
N TYR A 119 1.57 -1.74 -9.22
CA TYR A 119 1.14 -1.55 -7.84
C TYR A 119 2.19 -0.80 -7.00
N VAL A 120 3.45 -1.25 -7.04
CA VAL A 120 4.56 -0.62 -6.30
C VAL A 120 4.80 0.82 -6.80
N GLY A 121 4.73 1.05 -8.11
CA GLY A 121 4.83 2.38 -8.71
C GLY A 121 3.72 3.31 -8.24
N LEU A 122 2.47 2.86 -8.28
CA LEU A 122 1.32 3.60 -7.72
C LEU A 122 1.51 3.88 -6.23
N ARG A 123 2.13 2.98 -5.47
CA ARG A 123 2.42 3.20 -4.06
C ARG A 123 3.49 4.28 -3.86
N ALA A 124 4.55 4.26 -4.67
CA ALA A 124 5.66 5.23 -4.58
C ALA A 124 5.27 6.67 -5.00
N VAL A 125 4.15 6.84 -5.69
CA VAL A 125 3.57 8.14 -6.04
C VAL A 125 3.23 8.99 -4.80
N TYR A 126 2.80 8.37 -3.71
CA TYR A 126 2.38 9.05 -2.47
C TYR A 126 3.41 10.00 -1.86
N PRO A 127 4.62 9.52 -1.47
CA PRO A 127 5.63 10.38 -0.87
C PRO A 127 6.06 11.49 -1.82
N LEU A 128 6.19 11.20 -3.12
CA LEU A 128 6.64 12.17 -4.12
C LEU A 128 5.72 13.41 -4.09
N PHE A 129 4.41 13.21 -4.09
CA PHE A 129 3.46 14.32 -4.11
C PHE A 129 3.29 15.02 -2.77
N LEU A 130 3.48 14.31 -1.65
CA LEU A 130 3.53 14.95 -0.34
C LEU A 130 4.72 15.92 -0.25
N TYR A 131 5.90 15.52 -0.72
CA TYR A 131 7.09 16.37 -0.70
C TYR A 131 7.02 17.54 -1.70
N LEU A 132 6.28 17.38 -2.81
CA LEU A 132 6.08 18.45 -3.79
C LEU A 132 5.01 19.48 -3.38
N GLY A 133 4.33 19.30 -2.24
CA GLY A 133 3.37 20.27 -1.71
C GLY A 133 2.17 20.53 -2.63
N LEU A 134 1.78 19.57 -3.45
CA LEU A 134 0.71 19.78 -4.44
C LEU A 134 -0.67 19.86 -3.76
N LYS A 135 -1.44 20.89 -4.13
CA LYS A 135 -2.81 21.12 -3.65
C LYS A 135 -3.80 20.00 -4.03
N PHE A 136 -3.45 19.15 -5.00
CA PHE A 136 -4.27 18.02 -5.47
C PHE A 136 -3.97 16.70 -4.76
N TYR A 137 -3.28 16.73 -3.62
CA TYR A 137 -2.89 15.55 -2.84
C TYR A 137 -4.04 14.53 -2.67
N THR A 138 -5.25 14.99 -2.32
CA THR A 138 -6.41 14.10 -2.13
C THR A 138 -6.81 13.34 -3.40
N ALA A 139 -6.81 14.01 -4.56
CA ALA A 139 -7.19 13.38 -5.83
C ALA A 139 -6.14 12.36 -6.29
N ILE A 140 -4.86 12.67 -6.10
CA ILE A 140 -3.75 11.79 -6.43
C ILE A 140 -3.73 10.56 -5.51
N VAL A 141 -3.93 10.77 -4.21
CA VAL A 141 -4.09 9.71 -3.22
C VAL A 141 -5.20 8.78 -3.66
N ALA A 142 -6.38 9.32 -3.97
CA ALA A 142 -7.53 8.54 -4.43
C ALA A 142 -7.23 7.76 -5.72
N PHE A 143 -6.60 8.39 -6.71
CA PHE A 143 -6.23 7.74 -7.97
C PHE A 143 -5.27 6.57 -7.74
N SER A 144 -4.22 6.77 -6.94
CA SER A 144 -3.27 5.71 -6.65
C SER A 144 -3.87 4.61 -5.77
N THR A 145 -4.73 4.91 -4.79
CA THR A 145 -5.43 3.83 -4.06
C THR A 145 -6.36 3.06 -4.98
N ALA A 146 -7.13 3.75 -5.83
CA ALA A 146 -8.07 3.12 -6.76
C ALA A 146 -7.35 2.17 -7.72
N GLY A 147 -6.24 2.61 -8.32
CA GLY A 147 -5.44 1.75 -9.19
C GLY A 147 -4.93 0.49 -8.49
N GLN A 148 -4.55 0.62 -7.21
CA GLN A 148 -4.09 -0.52 -6.42
C GLN A 148 -5.22 -1.49 -6.06
N TYR A 149 -6.40 -0.98 -5.73
CA TYR A 149 -7.59 -1.81 -5.55
C TYR A 149 -7.91 -2.59 -6.83
N LEU A 150 -7.85 -1.94 -7.99
CA LEU A 150 -8.12 -2.61 -9.28
C LEU A 150 -7.16 -3.77 -9.53
N ILE A 151 -5.88 -3.64 -9.16
CA ILE A 151 -4.89 -4.71 -9.29
C ILE A 151 -5.19 -5.88 -8.34
N ILE A 152 -5.48 -5.61 -7.07
CA ILE A 152 -5.87 -6.65 -6.11
C ILE A 152 -7.14 -7.36 -6.61
N PHE A 153 -8.14 -6.61 -7.06
CA PHE A 153 -9.36 -7.18 -7.62
C PHE A 153 -9.10 -8.01 -8.86
N TYR A 154 -8.22 -7.57 -9.77
CA TYR A 154 -7.81 -8.35 -10.93
C TYR A 154 -7.27 -9.72 -10.53
N PHE A 155 -6.35 -9.76 -9.56
CA PHE A 155 -5.80 -11.03 -9.06
C PHE A 155 -6.89 -11.91 -8.43
N LEU A 156 -7.75 -11.34 -7.59
CA LEU A 156 -8.83 -12.09 -6.93
C LEU A 156 -9.85 -12.66 -7.92
N VAL A 157 -10.26 -11.90 -8.94
CA VAL A 157 -11.19 -12.36 -9.98
C VAL A 157 -10.61 -13.52 -10.76
N LYS A 158 -9.33 -13.42 -11.15
CA LYS A 158 -8.64 -14.48 -11.89
C LYS A 158 -8.47 -15.75 -11.05
N LEU A 159 -8.17 -15.61 -9.77
CA LEU A 159 -8.14 -16.73 -8.82
C LEU A 159 -9.53 -17.37 -8.64
N ALA A 160 -10.59 -16.58 -8.58
CA ALA A 160 -11.96 -17.08 -8.49
C ALA A 160 -12.33 -17.90 -9.74
N PHE A 161 -11.96 -17.43 -10.93
CA PHE A 161 -12.19 -18.19 -12.17
C PHE A 161 -11.34 -19.45 -12.26
N LEU A 162 -10.11 -19.44 -11.74
CA LEU A 162 -9.25 -20.62 -11.69
C LEU A 162 -9.91 -21.77 -10.90
N VAL A 163 -10.61 -21.45 -9.81
CA VAL A 163 -11.30 -22.45 -8.97
C VAL A 163 -12.76 -22.68 -9.39
N GLY A 164 -13.18 -22.17 -10.55
CA GLY A 164 -14.50 -22.43 -11.12
C GLY A 164 -15.66 -21.61 -10.54
N VAL A 165 -15.39 -20.49 -9.85
CA VAL A 165 -16.45 -19.58 -9.40
C VAL A 165 -17.12 -18.95 -10.63
N PRO A 166 -18.45 -19.04 -10.78
CA PRO A 166 -19.15 -18.43 -11.91
C PRO A 166 -18.98 -16.91 -11.94
N ALA A 167 -18.85 -16.35 -13.13
CA ALA A 167 -18.73 -14.91 -13.36
C ALA A 167 -19.80 -14.08 -12.63
N TRP A 168 -21.06 -14.50 -12.68
CA TRP A 168 -22.15 -13.79 -12.02
C TRP A 168 -21.96 -13.71 -10.50
N VAL A 169 -21.45 -14.76 -9.84
CA VAL A 169 -21.17 -14.73 -8.39
C VAL A 169 -20.07 -13.72 -8.09
N THR A 170 -18.96 -13.80 -8.84
CA THR A 170 -17.83 -12.88 -8.69
C THR A 170 -18.28 -11.43 -8.88
N PHE A 171 -19.02 -11.12 -9.94
CA PHE A 171 -19.52 -9.78 -10.21
C PHE A 171 -20.60 -9.32 -9.23
N SER A 172 -21.44 -10.22 -8.69
CA SER A 172 -22.40 -9.88 -7.63
C SER A 172 -21.69 -9.47 -6.34
N ILE A 173 -20.68 -10.22 -5.90
CA ILE A 173 -19.89 -9.88 -4.71
C ILE A 173 -19.21 -8.52 -4.89
N LEU A 174 -18.57 -8.30 -6.05
CA LEU A 174 -17.95 -7.02 -6.38
C LEU A 174 -18.97 -5.88 -6.40
N GLY A 175 -20.13 -6.10 -7.00
CA GLY A 175 -21.21 -5.12 -7.03
C GLY A 175 -21.68 -4.72 -5.62
N VAL A 176 -21.81 -5.69 -4.71
CA VAL A 176 -22.17 -5.43 -3.31
C VAL A 176 -21.07 -4.62 -2.61
N ILE A 177 -19.80 -5.00 -2.77
CA ILE A 177 -18.67 -4.26 -2.15
C ILE A 177 -18.62 -2.82 -2.67
N MET A 178 -18.72 -2.63 -3.99
CA MET A 178 -18.72 -1.29 -4.60
C MET A 178 -19.90 -0.46 -4.10
N CYS A 179 -21.11 -1.04 -4.02
CA CYS A 179 -22.28 -0.37 -3.48
C CYS A 179 -22.07 0.08 -2.02
N LEU A 180 -21.54 -0.80 -1.16
CA LEU A 180 -21.22 -0.46 0.23
C LEU A 180 -20.19 0.66 0.33
N MET A 181 -19.12 0.61 -0.48
CA MET A 181 -18.12 1.67 -0.53
C MET A 181 -18.72 3.01 -0.98
N SER A 182 -19.62 3.00 -1.99
CA SER A 182 -20.33 4.19 -2.44
C SER A 182 -21.25 4.76 -1.36
N VAL A 183 -21.96 3.91 -0.60
CA VAL A 183 -22.81 4.36 0.53
C VAL A 183 -21.97 5.00 1.63
N ILE A 184 -20.83 4.39 1.97
CA ILE A 184 -19.91 4.93 2.98
C ILE A 184 -19.33 6.27 2.51
N ALA A 185 -18.83 6.35 1.28
CA ALA A 185 -18.30 7.57 0.70
C ALA A 185 -19.35 8.68 0.62
N PHE A 186 -20.58 8.35 0.20
CA PHE A 186 -21.70 9.28 0.16
C PHE A 186 -22.04 9.80 1.56
N ARG A 187 -22.08 8.93 2.58
CA ARG A 187 -22.30 9.36 3.97
C ARG A 187 -21.21 10.32 4.45
N TYR A 188 -19.95 10.06 4.16
CA TYR A 188 -18.85 10.96 4.51
C TYR A 188 -18.98 12.32 3.82
N HIS A 189 -19.30 12.34 2.52
CA HIS A 189 -19.54 13.58 1.79
C HIS A 189 -20.76 14.34 2.31
N LEU A 190 -21.84 13.64 2.67
CA LEU A 190 -23.04 14.23 3.23
C LEU A 190 -22.74 14.86 4.60
N VAL A 191 -22.03 14.15 5.49
CA VAL A 191 -21.61 14.70 6.80
C VAL A 191 -20.69 15.90 6.63
N TRP A 192 -19.76 15.87 5.68
CA TRP A 192 -18.89 17.01 5.38
C TRP A 192 -19.68 18.21 4.82
N ALA A 193 -20.63 17.96 3.90
CA ALA A 193 -21.45 19.00 3.30
C ALA A 193 -22.40 19.65 4.33
N LEU A 194 -22.98 18.86 5.23
CA LEU A 194 -23.85 19.32 6.30
C LEU A 194 -23.09 19.86 7.51
N GLY A 195 -21.82 19.47 7.69
CA GLY A 195 -20.94 19.90 8.77
C GLY A 195 -20.29 21.27 8.54
N LYS A 196 -20.30 21.76 7.29
CA LYS A 196 -19.80 23.08 6.91
C LYS A 196 -20.51 24.25 7.61
N ASP A 197 -21.70 24.01 8.18
CA ASP A 197 -22.45 25.02 8.93
C ASP A 197 -22.06 25.12 10.41
N ARG A 198 -21.14 24.28 10.93
CA ARG A 198 -20.73 24.30 12.34
C ARG A 198 -19.39 24.96 12.65
N GLU A 199 -18.55 25.27 11.66
CA GLU A 199 -17.30 26.02 11.86
C GLU A 199 -17.48 27.56 11.83
N GLY A 200 -18.73 28.04 11.76
CA GLY A 200 -19.07 29.46 11.92
C GLY A 200 -19.13 29.95 13.38
N LEU A 201 -18.73 29.15 14.37
CA LEU A 201 -18.76 29.53 15.78
C LEU A 201 -17.35 29.79 16.34
N GLN A 202 -17.03 31.08 16.27
CA GLN A 202 -16.08 31.90 17.03
C GLN A 202 -14.63 32.00 16.52
N PRO A 203 -14.19 33.21 16.10
CA PRO A 203 -12.78 33.55 16.16
C PRO A 203 -12.36 33.58 17.64
N LEU A 204 -11.26 32.92 17.96
CA LEU A 204 -10.59 33.05 19.26
C LEU A 204 -10.12 34.51 19.40
N SER A 205 -10.99 35.34 19.97
CA SER A 205 -10.54 36.47 20.77
C SER A 205 -9.99 35.94 22.09
N GLN A 206 -8.67 35.90 22.21
CA GLN A 206 -7.87 36.41 23.33
C GLN A 206 -6.39 36.13 23.10
#